data_AF-A0A354QAX1-F1
#
_entry.id   AF-A0A354QAX1-F1
#
_cell.length_a   1.000
_cell.length_b   1.000
_cell.length_c   1.000
_cell.angle_alpha   90.00
_cell.angle_beta   90.00
_cell.angle_gamma   90.00
#
_symmetry.space_group_name_H-M   'P 1'
#
loop_
_entity.id
_entity.type
_entity.pdbx_description
1 polymer ?
#
loop_
_entity_poly.entity_id
_entity_poly.type
_entity_poly.pdbx_seq_one_letter_code
_entity_poly.pdbx_strand_id
1 'polypeptide(L)'
;QLENPEADLFGALIQYPGTYGDIHDIEKLIEKWHELGAMVTVASDPLSLVLLKPPGELGADVVIGSSQRFGVPMGFGGPHAAFFAARDKNIRSIPGRLIGASIDRRGKTALRMALQTREQHIRREKATSNICTAQVLLGVIAGCYAVYHGPDGLKIIAQRIQRLTNILKA
;
A
#
# COMPACT_ATOMS: atom_id res chain seq x y z
N GLN A 1 2.51 -1.03 -24.52
CA GLN A 1 3.51 -1.91 -23.86
C GLN A 1 2.86 -3.06 -23.07
N LEU A 2 1.54 -3.23 -23.06
CA LEU A 2 0.81 -4.28 -22.30
C LEU A 2 0.57 -5.59 -23.08
N GLU A 3 1.18 -5.78 -24.26
CA GLU A 3 0.76 -6.83 -25.21
C GLU A 3 1.87 -7.78 -25.68
N ASN A 4 3.12 -7.69 -25.19
CA ASN A 4 4.18 -8.59 -25.65
C ASN A 4 4.66 -9.57 -24.55
N PRO A 5 4.15 -10.81 -24.49
CA PRO A 5 4.45 -11.81 -23.46
C PRO A 5 5.74 -12.61 -23.70
N GLU A 6 6.58 -12.26 -24.67
CA GLU A 6 7.83 -12.99 -24.98
C GLU A 6 9.01 -12.69 -24.04
N ALA A 7 8.83 -11.80 -23.06
CA ALA A 7 9.86 -11.52 -22.07
C ALA A 7 9.65 -12.37 -20.81
N ASP A 8 10.72 -12.96 -20.28
CA ASP A 8 10.74 -13.57 -18.94
C ASP A 8 10.53 -12.47 -17.88
N LEU A 9 9.26 -12.23 -17.51
CA LEU A 9 8.87 -11.17 -16.58
C LEU A 9 8.76 -11.73 -15.16
N PHE A 10 9.50 -11.15 -14.22
CA PHE A 10 9.37 -11.52 -12.80
C PHE A 10 8.22 -10.78 -12.09
N GLY A 11 7.73 -9.68 -12.67
CA GLY A 11 6.60 -8.95 -12.10
C GLY A 11 6.12 -7.74 -12.91
N ALA A 12 4.98 -7.20 -12.48
CA ALA A 12 4.30 -6.05 -13.05
C ALA A 12 4.08 -4.96 -11.98
N LEU A 13 4.16 -3.70 -12.38
CA LEU A 13 3.71 -2.56 -11.59
C LEU A 13 2.55 -1.87 -12.31
N ILE A 14 1.39 -1.82 -11.67
CA ILE A 14 0.16 -1.22 -12.19
C ILE A 14 -0.24 -0.05 -11.28
N GLN A 15 -0.70 1.05 -11.86
CA GLN A 15 -1.18 2.23 -11.13
C GLN A 15 -2.72 2.23 -11.14
N TYR A 16 -3.36 2.33 -9.96
CA TYR A 16 -4.82 2.23 -9.80
C TYR A 16 -5.37 3.22 -8.74
N PRO A 17 -6.10 4.28 -9.14
CA PRO A 17 -6.33 4.78 -10.50
C PRO A 17 -5.04 5.15 -11.22
N GLY A 18 -5.08 5.20 -12.55
CA GLY A 18 -3.96 5.57 -13.41
C GLY A 18 -3.54 7.04 -13.25
N THR A 19 -2.36 7.38 -13.78
CA THR A 19 -1.77 8.72 -13.62
C THR A 19 -2.62 9.84 -14.25
N TYR A 20 -3.48 9.51 -15.20
CA TYR A 20 -4.39 10.45 -15.86
C TYR A 20 -5.82 10.40 -15.28
N GLY A 21 -6.01 9.67 -14.17
CA GLY A 21 -7.30 9.51 -13.50
C GLY A 21 -8.18 8.41 -14.09
N ASP A 22 -7.67 7.66 -15.07
CA ASP A 22 -8.31 6.48 -15.64
C ASP A 22 -8.49 5.36 -14.61
N ILE A 23 -9.62 4.68 -14.69
CA ILE A 23 -9.93 3.51 -13.86
C ILE A 23 -10.14 2.35 -14.82
N HIS A 24 -9.16 1.46 -14.86
CA HIS A 24 -9.21 0.26 -15.67
C HIS A 24 -9.64 -0.95 -14.83
N ASP A 25 -10.31 -1.90 -15.48
CA ASP A 25 -10.45 -3.24 -14.91
C ASP A 25 -9.10 -3.94 -15.01
N ILE A 26 -8.42 -4.03 -13.87
CA ILE A 26 -7.08 -4.62 -13.76
C ILE A 26 -7.14 -6.11 -13.35
N GLU A 27 -8.32 -6.68 -13.08
CA GLU A 27 -8.46 -8.07 -12.60
C GLU A 27 -7.98 -9.06 -13.67
N LYS A 28 -8.52 -8.95 -14.89
CA LYS A 28 -8.09 -9.76 -16.04
C LYS A 28 -6.63 -9.55 -16.41
N LEU A 29 -6.13 -8.34 -16.19
CA LEU A 29 -4.72 -8.04 -16.41
C LEU A 29 -3.89 -8.79 -15.37
N ILE A 30 -4.23 -8.72 -14.08
CA ILE A 30 -3.52 -9.45 -13.03
C ILE A 30 -3.48 -10.96 -13.33
N GLU A 31 -4.61 -11.55 -13.71
CA GLU A 31 -4.71 -12.98 -14.08
C GLU A 31 -3.71 -13.36 -15.19
N LYS A 32 -3.68 -12.59 -16.28
CA LYS A 32 -2.76 -12.84 -17.40
C LYS A 32 -1.29 -12.81 -16.97
N TRP A 33 -0.92 -11.92 -16.05
CA TRP A 33 0.46 -11.84 -15.57
C TRP A 33 0.81 -12.98 -14.61
N HIS A 34 -0.17 -13.45 -13.83
CA HIS A 34 -0.01 -14.65 -13.02
C HIS A 34 0.16 -15.91 -13.86
N GLU A 35 -0.52 -16.04 -15.01
CA GLU A 35 -0.32 -17.14 -15.96
C GLU A 35 1.11 -17.20 -16.50
N LEU A 36 1.78 -16.05 -16.59
CA LEU A 36 3.19 -15.92 -16.98
C LEU A 36 4.16 -16.09 -15.81
N GLY A 37 3.66 -16.41 -14.60
CA GLY A 37 4.48 -16.58 -13.40
C GLY A 37 4.99 -15.27 -12.78
N ALA A 38 4.49 -14.11 -13.21
CA ALA A 38 4.94 -12.80 -12.75
C ALA A 38 4.18 -12.37 -11.47
N MET A 39 4.86 -11.71 -10.52
CA MET A 39 4.18 -11.09 -9.37
C MET A 39 3.56 -9.74 -9.74
N VAL A 40 2.36 -9.44 -9.26
CA VAL A 40 1.70 -8.16 -9.57
C VAL A 40 1.68 -7.23 -8.37
N THR A 41 2.31 -6.07 -8.54
CA THR A 41 2.29 -4.95 -7.59
C THR A 41 1.35 -3.86 -8.09
N VAL A 42 0.45 -3.38 -7.24
CA VAL A 42 -0.46 -2.28 -7.57
C VAL A 42 -0.15 -1.05 -6.71
N ALA A 43 0.32 0.01 -7.34
CA ALA A 43 0.40 1.33 -6.74
C ALA A 43 -1.00 1.96 -6.73
N SER A 44 -1.48 2.37 -5.56
CA SER A 44 -2.85 2.82 -5.38
C SER A 44 -2.97 4.02 -4.45
N ASP A 45 -4.10 4.72 -4.59
CA ASP A 45 -4.46 5.84 -3.74
C ASP A 45 -5.43 5.39 -2.64
N PRO A 46 -5.08 5.51 -1.35
CA PRO A 46 -5.86 4.91 -0.28
C PRO A 46 -7.23 5.59 -0.07
N LEU A 47 -7.42 6.83 -0.55
CA LEU A 47 -8.73 7.48 -0.50
C LEU A 47 -9.63 7.01 -1.65
N SER A 48 -9.07 6.76 -2.83
CA SER A 48 -9.82 6.16 -3.95
C SER A 48 -10.35 4.77 -3.59
N LEU A 49 -9.58 3.98 -2.83
CA LEU A 49 -9.95 2.64 -2.38
C LEU A 49 -11.09 2.63 -1.35
N VAL A 50 -11.52 3.79 -0.86
CA VAL A 50 -12.74 3.89 -0.05
C VAL A 50 -13.99 3.66 -0.91
N LEU A 51 -13.91 3.91 -2.22
CA LEU A 51 -15.02 3.74 -3.16
C LEU A 51 -14.79 2.61 -4.18
N LEU A 52 -13.54 2.32 -4.52
CA LEU A 52 -13.16 1.33 -5.52
C LEU A 52 -12.91 -0.05 -4.89
N LYS A 53 -13.12 -1.12 -5.67
CA LYS A 53 -12.73 -2.48 -5.27
C LYS A 53 -11.22 -2.49 -5.01
N PRO A 54 -10.75 -2.86 -3.81
CA PRO A 54 -9.34 -2.73 -3.47
C PRO A 54 -8.49 -3.76 -4.23
N PRO A 55 -7.21 -3.46 -4.55
CA PRO A 55 -6.37 -4.35 -5.37
C PRO A 55 -6.16 -5.75 -4.79
N GLY A 56 -6.24 -5.92 -3.47
CA GLY A 56 -6.17 -7.24 -2.84
C GLY A 56 -7.33 -8.17 -3.22
N GLU A 57 -8.52 -7.62 -3.48
CA GLU A 57 -9.67 -8.37 -4.00
C GLU A 57 -9.61 -8.58 -5.52
N LEU A 58 -8.77 -7.81 -6.22
CA LEU A 58 -8.51 -7.94 -7.67
C LEU A 58 -7.36 -8.91 -7.98
N GLY A 59 -6.75 -9.52 -6.95
CA GLY A 59 -5.69 -10.52 -7.11
C GLY A 59 -4.27 -10.00 -6.88
N ALA A 60 -4.04 -8.72 -6.58
CA ALA A 60 -2.69 -8.18 -6.39
C ALA A 60 -1.87 -8.95 -5.32
N ASP A 61 -0.57 -9.11 -5.56
CA ASP A 61 0.37 -9.73 -4.61
C ASP A 61 0.91 -8.71 -3.61
N VAL A 62 1.11 -7.48 -4.08
CA VAL A 62 1.64 -6.34 -3.32
C VAL A 62 0.83 -5.09 -3.67
N VAL A 63 0.53 -4.27 -2.66
CA VAL A 63 -0.15 -2.99 -2.84
C VAL A 63 0.66 -1.90 -2.15
N ILE A 64 1.02 -0.85 -2.89
CA ILE A 64 1.84 0.25 -2.42
C ILE A 64 1.17 1.59 -2.68
N GLY A 65 1.67 2.65 -2.06
CA GLY A 65 1.23 4.01 -2.35
C GLY A 65 1.63 4.99 -1.27
N SER A 66 1.10 6.20 -1.35
CA SER A 66 1.33 7.25 -0.36
C SER A 66 0.12 7.43 0.55
N SER A 67 0.34 7.54 1.86
CA SER A 67 -0.69 7.90 2.82
C SER A 67 -0.80 9.42 3.02
N GLN A 68 -0.15 10.24 2.18
CA GLN A 68 -0.08 11.69 2.33
C GLN A 68 -1.46 12.35 2.49
N ARG A 69 -2.40 11.99 1.63
CA ARG A 69 -3.74 12.62 1.61
C ARG A 69 -4.60 12.25 2.81
N PHE A 70 -4.14 11.36 3.70
CA PHE A 70 -4.73 11.14 5.01
C PHE A 70 -4.17 12.13 6.02
N GLY A 71 -4.46 13.42 5.82
CA GLY A 71 -4.19 14.47 6.80
C GLY A 71 -2.75 14.95 6.92
N VAL A 72 -1.84 14.59 5.99
CA VAL A 72 -0.44 15.08 6.01
C VAL A 72 -0.26 16.22 5.01
N PRO A 73 0.42 17.33 5.36
CA PRO A 73 0.64 18.44 4.42
C PRO A 73 1.41 18.03 3.15
N MET A 74 1.19 18.77 2.04
CA MET A 74 1.90 18.54 0.78
C MET A 74 3.43 18.61 0.93
N GLY A 75 3.92 19.51 1.80
CA GLY A 75 5.33 19.56 2.20
C GLY A 75 6.32 19.75 1.05
N PHE A 76 5.88 20.28 -0.10
CA PHE A 76 6.67 20.38 -1.33
C PHE A 76 7.43 19.08 -1.69
N GLY A 77 6.82 17.93 -1.41
CA GLY A 77 7.39 16.60 -1.66
C GLY A 77 7.49 15.70 -0.44
N GLY A 78 7.42 16.23 0.79
CA GLY A 78 7.42 15.40 1.98
C GLY A 78 7.72 16.11 3.29
N PRO A 79 7.91 15.35 4.38
CA PRO A 79 7.91 13.89 4.43
C PRO A 79 6.48 13.29 4.40
N HIS A 80 6.32 12.12 3.75
CA HIS A 80 5.07 11.34 3.76
C HIS A 80 5.36 9.87 4.03
N ALA A 81 4.48 9.19 4.76
CA ALA A 81 4.57 7.75 4.87
C ALA A 81 4.02 7.08 3.60
N ALA A 82 4.84 6.22 3.00
CA ALA A 82 4.36 5.26 2.03
C ALA A 82 3.75 4.06 2.78
N PHE A 83 2.71 3.46 2.22
CA PHE A 83 2.23 2.16 2.68
C PHE A 83 2.72 1.06 1.75
N PHE A 84 2.90 -0.13 2.32
CA PHE A 84 3.31 -1.35 1.62
C PHE A 84 2.56 -2.51 2.27
N ALA A 85 1.68 -3.16 1.52
CA ALA A 85 0.95 -4.35 1.93
C ALA A 85 1.28 -5.49 0.97
N ALA A 86 1.38 -6.71 1.47
CA ALA A 86 1.61 -7.89 0.65
C ALA A 86 0.84 -9.09 1.21
N ARG A 87 0.62 -10.11 0.38
CA ARG A 87 0.05 -11.40 0.80
C ARG A 87 0.91 -12.04 1.90
N ASP A 88 0.29 -12.84 2.77
CA ASP A 88 0.97 -13.51 3.89
C ASP A 88 2.17 -14.37 3.44
N LYS A 89 2.06 -15.04 2.28
CA LYS A 89 3.17 -15.81 1.67
C LYS A 89 4.46 -14.98 1.51
N ASN A 90 4.34 -13.66 1.39
CA ASN A 90 5.45 -12.73 1.15
C ASN A 90 5.93 -12.02 2.42
N ILE A 91 5.34 -12.26 3.59
CA ILE A 91 5.63 -11.51 4.82
C ILE A 91 7.11 -11.54 5.24
N ARG A 92 7.82 -12.62 4.91
CA ARG A 92 9.26 -12.79 5.18
C ARG A 92 10.15 -11.93 4.29
N SER A 93 9.63 -11.44 3.16
CA SER A 93 10.35 -10.62 2.18
C SER A 93 10.00 -9.13 2.29
N ILE A 94 9.04 -8.75 3.13
CA ILE A 94 8.61 -7.35 3.29
C ILE A 94 9.80 -6.49 3.78
N PRO A 95 10.02 -5.29 3.21
CA PRO A 95 11.02 -4.35 3.68
C PRO A 95 10.58 -3.60 4.95
N GLY A 96 11.54 -3.22 5.77
CA GLY A 96 11.30 -2.37 6.94
C GLY A 96 10.58 -3.05 8.11
N ARG A 97 10.12 -2.20 9.03
CA ARG A 97 9.61 -2.60 10.34
C ARG A 97 8.15 -3.06 10.26
N LEU A 98 7.82 -4.10 11.03
CA LEU A 98 6.46 -4.60 11.20
C LEU A 98 6.12 -4.64 12.68
N ILE A 99 4.94 -4.15 13.06
CA ILE A 99 4.44 -4.26 14.43
C ILE A 99 3.58 -5.53 14.52
N GLY A 100 3.88 -6.37 15.50
CA GLY A 100 3.12 -7.59 15.80
C GLY A 100 2.61 -7.59 17.24
N ALA A 101 1.43 -8.17 17.43
CA ALA A 101 0.89 -8.49 18.74
C ALA A 101 1.65 -9.67 19.37
N SER A 102 1.93 -9.57 20.66
CA SER A 102 2.61 -10.56 21.48
C SER A 102 2.00 -10.53 22.89
N ILE A 103 2.54 -11.36 23.79
CA ILE A 103 2.11 -11.43 25.19
C ILE A 103 3.25 -10.94 26.09
N ASP A 104 2.95 -10.10 27.08
CA ASP A 104 3.90 -9.63 28.09
C ASP A 104 4.09 -10.66 29.22
N ARG A 105 4.97 -10.36 30.19
CA ARG A 105 5.22 -11.24 31.35
C ARG A 105 3.98 -11.49 32.22
N ARG A 106 2.96 -10.63 32.12
CA ARG A 106 1.71 -10.71 32.91
C ARG A 106 0.59 -11.40 32.13
N GLY A 107 0.87 -11.98 30.95
CA GLY A 107 -0.14 -12.63 30.12
C GLY A 107 -1.02 -11.64 29.35
N LYS A 108 -0.66 -10.35 29.27
CA LYS A 108 -1.44 -9.32 28.57
C LYS A 108 -0.92 -9.10 27.16
N THR A 109 -1.82 -8.74 26.24
CA THR A 109 -1.45 -8.35 24.88
C THR A 109 -0.54 -7.11 24.90
N ALA A 110 0.59 -7.19 24.21
CA ALA A 110 1.55 -6.11 24.03
C ALA A 110 2.04 -6.06 22.58
N LEU A 111 2.39 -4.86 22.10
CA LEU A 111 2.87 -4.65 20.74
C LEU A 111 4.40 -4.59 20.73
N ARG A 112 5.04 -5.19 19.71
CA ARG A 112 6.49 -5.14 19.50
C ARG A 112 6.85 -5.15 18.02
N MET A 113 8.09 -4.81 17.70
CA MET A 113 8.64 -5.10 16.37
C MET A 113 8.76 -6.62 16.17
N ALA A 114 8.22 -7.11 15.06
CA ALA A 114 8.14 -8.51 14.69
C ALA A 114 9.05 -8.82 13.48
N LEU A 115 9.52 -10.08 13.42
CA LEU A 115 10.36 -10.58 12.32
C LEU A 115 11.60 -9.70 12.02
N GLN A 116 12.25 -9.20 13.07
CA GLN A 116 13.38 -8.25 12.95
C GLN A 116 14.60 -8.84 12.24
N THR A 117 14.70 -10.17 12.12
CA THR A 117 15.79 -10.84 11.37
C THR A 117 15.80 -10.46 9.89
N ARG A 118 14.75 -9.82 9.36
CA ARG A 118 14.72 -9.28 8.00
C ARG A 118 15.53 -7.99 7.83
N GLU A 119 15.75 -7.26 8.92
CA GLU A 119 16.24 -5.88 8.89
C GLU A 119 17.78 -5.79 8.92
N GLN A 120 18.29 -4.65 8.44
CA GLN A 120 19.73 -4.40 8.25
C GLN A 120 20.57 -4.55 9.53
N HIS A 121 20.00 -4.24 10.71
CA HIS A 121 20.72 -4.32 11.98
C HIS A 121 21.02 -5.76 12.43
N ILE A 122 20.35 -6.76 11.84
CA ILE A 122 20.61 -8.20 12.07
C ILE A 122 21.26 -8.83 10.84
N ARG A 123 20.66 -8.67 9.66
CA ARG A 123 21.06 -9.39 8.45
C ARG A 123 22.04 -8.66 7.54
N ARG A 124 22.33 -7.38 7.80
CA ARG A 124 23.27 -6.55 7.03
C ARG A 124 23.01 -6.64 5.53
N GLU A 125 23.98 -7.07 4.73
CA GLU A 125 23.88 -7.21 3.28
C GLU A 125 22.83 -8.23 2.81
N LYS A 126 22.39 -9.15 3.69
CA LYS A 126 21.33 -10.13 3.39
C LYS A 126 19.94 -9.67 3.85
N ALA A 127 19.80 -8.43 4.30
CA ALA A 127 18.51 -7.87 4.71
C ALA A 127 17.57 -7.69 3.52
N THR A 128 16.26 -7.61 3.78
CA THR A 128 15.25 -7.40 2.73
C THR A 128 15.30 -5.99 2.13
N SER A 129 15.92 -5.05 2.85
CA SER A 129 16.16 -3.67 2.41
C SER A 129 17.23 -3.03 3.30
N ASN A 130 17.85 -1.95 2.82
CA ASN A 130 18.75 -1.09 3.59
C ASN A 130 18.01 -0.07 4.49
N ILE A 131 16.67 0.00 4.44
CA ILE A 131 15.89 0.98 5.19
C ILE A 131 16.13 0.84 6.71
N CYS A 132 16.31 1.99 7.39
CA CYS A 132 16.49 2.04 8.84
C CYS A 132 15.55 3.08 9.48
N THR A 133 15.79 4.36 9.18
CA THR A 133 14.83 5.44 9.44
C THR A 133 13.74 5.38 8.37
N ALA A 134 12.50 5.27 8.82
CA ALA A 134 11.31 5.33 7.97
C ALA A 134 10.49 6.58 8.33
N GLN A 135 9.20 6.60 7.98
CA GLN A 135 8.32 7.75 8.17
C GLN A 135 7.29 7.52 9.28
N VAL A 136 7.76 7.10 10.47
CA VAL A 136 6.89 6.67 11.57
C VAL A 136 5.92 7.76 12.01
N LEU A 137 6.40 8.99 12.23
CA LEU A 137 5.55 10.11 12.67
C LEU A 137 4.42 10.39 11.68
N LEU A 138 4.71 10.37 10.37
CA LEU A 138 3.71 10.65 9.35
C LEU A 138 2.75 9.47 9.16
N GLY A 139 3.22 8.24 9.38
CA GLY A 139 2.36 7.07 9.46
C GLY A 139 1.39 7.16 10.65
N VAL A 140 1.83 7.69 11.78
CA VAL A 140 0.95 7.96 12.95
C VAL A 140 -0.09 9.03 12.63
N ILE A 141 0.29 10.14 11.99
CA ILE A 141 -0.67 11.19 11.59
C ILE A 141 -1.72 10.60 10.64
N ALA A 142 -1.30 9.85 9.62
CA ALA A 142 -2.22 9.20 8.69
C ALA A 142 -3.14 8.17 9.37
N GLY A 143 -2.61 7.41 10.35
CA GLY A 143 -3.40 6.51 11.18
C GLY A 143 -4.44 7.25 12.02
N CYS A 144 -4.03 8.35 12.69
CA CYS A 144 -4.93 9.20 13.46
C CYS A 144 -6.02 9.83 12.60
N TYR A 145 -5.70 10.22 11.36
CA TYR A 145 -6.69 10.73 10.40
C TYR A 145 -7.77 9.70 10.10
N ALA A 146 -7.36 8.45 9.84
CA ALA A 146 -8.30 7.35 9.60
C ALA A 146 -9.15 7.04 10.83
N VAL A 147 -8.57 7.05 12.04
CA VAL A 147 -9.29 6.87 13.31
C VAL A 147 -10.29 8.00 13.55
N TYR A 148 -9.89 9.25 13.31
CA TYR A 148 -10.72 10.43 13.56
C TYR A 148 -11.94 10.48 12.64
N HIS A 149 -11.77 10.16 11.36
CA HIS A 149 -12.87 10.19 10.39
C HIS A 149 -13.70 8.90 10.41
N GLY A 150 -13.10 7.76 10.75
CA GLY A 150 -13.74 6.46 10.60
C GLY A 150 -14.11 6.12 9.15
N PRO A 151 -14.73 4.95 8.91
CA PRO A 151 -15.11 4.52 7.57
C PRO A 151 -16.12 5.48 6.93
N ASP A 152 -17.11 5.96 7.70
CA ASP A 152 -18.15 6.86 7.18
C ASP A 152 -17.61 8.24 6.82
N GLY A 153 -16.76 8.82 7.67
CA GLY A 153 -16.13 10.12 7.38
C GLY A 153 -15.22 10.05 6.16
N LEU A 154 -14.42 8.99 6.03
CA LEU A 154 -13.61 8.77 4.84
C LEU A 154 -14.47 8.61 3.58
N LYS A 155 -15.60 7.89 3.68
CA LYS A 155 -16.54 7.73 2.56
C LYS A 155 -17.17 9.05 2.15
N ILE A 156 -17.57 9.89 3.10
CA ILE A 156 -18.09 11.24 2.83
C ILE A 156 -17.05 12.08 2.07
N ILE A 157 -15.79 12.05 2.51
CA ILE A 157 -14.70 12.80 1.88
C ILE A 157 -14.46 12.30 0.45
N ALA A 158 -14.35 10.97 0.27
CA ALA A 158 -14.13 10.36 -1.04
C ALA A 158 -15.29 10.65 -2.01
N GLN A 159 -16.54 10.52 -1.56
CA GLN A 159 -17.73 10.82 -2.38
C GLN A 159 -17.82 12.31 -2.73
N ARG A 160 -17.46 13.20 -1.81
CA ARG A 160 -17.42 14.64 -2.09
C ARG A 160 -16.43 14.97 -3.19
N ILE A 161 -15.21 14.41 -3.11
CA ILE A 161 -14.18 14.60 -4.14
C ILE A 161 -14.67 14.07 -5.48
N GLN A 162 -15.14 12.82 -5.52
CA GLN A 162 -15.64 12.20 -6.75
C GLN A 162 -16.80 12.99 -7.37
N ARG A 163 -17.73 13.50 -6.55
CA ARG A 163 -18.84 14.34 -7.01
C ARG A 163 -18.34 15.64 -7.62
N LEU A 164 -17.40 16.34 -6.97
CA LEU A 164 -16.83 17.58 -7.49
C LEU A 164 -16.07 17.34 -8.80
N THR A 165 -15.34 16.23 -8.92
CA THR A 165 -14.68 15.82 -10.16
C THR A 165 -15.69 15.58 -11.30
N ASN A 166 -16.83 14.94 -11.02
CA ASN A 166 -17.88 14.74 -12.03
C ASN A 166 -18.55 16.05 -12.46
N ILE A 167 -18.75 16.99 -11.53
CA ILE A 167 -19.29 18.31 -11.86
C ILE A 167 -18.31 19.10 -12.75
N LEU A 168 -17.01 19.03 -12.45
CA LEU A 168 -15.98 19.70 -13.25
C LEU A 168 -15.87 19.13 -14.68
N LYS A 169 -16.17 17.83 -14.86
CA LYS A 169 -16.14 17.16 -16.16
C LYS A 169 -17.31 17.57 -17.07
N ALA A 170 -18.46 17.90 -16.48
CA ALA A 170 -19.69 18.26 -17.20
C ALA A 170 -19.61 19.67 -17.79
#